data_AF-A0A933PLP2-F1
#
_entry.id   AF-A0A933PLP2-F1
#
_cell.length_a   1.000
_cell.length_b   1.000
_cell.length_c   1.000
_cell.angle_alpha   90.00
_cell.angle_beta   90.00
_cell.angle_gamma   90.00
#
_symmetry.space_group_name_H-M   'P 1'
#
loop_
_entity.id
_entity.type
_entity.pdbx_description
1 polymer ?
#
loop_
_entity_poly.entity_id
_entity_poly.type
_entity_poly.pdbx_seq_one_letter_code
_entity_poly.pdbx_strand_id
1 'polypeptide(L)'
;MICPFCAEEIKDEALVCKHCHRDLAIVRPVLDRLKVLETRLDAAKAEAEVLAARVGALENLPLERKPDAAATEPAPSPARNRTPTAQLGQWLLALLLPVLLLIAAHWLTVIVLDLKTWVIRVLSLLLPLPFGLVLLFKSRRPLLAQTILGLVIAALSVSGMLAVTGLIDGVPILPENAHDWREVVEYGLSIWLSYLTGALIAKRFRSRVSGADAEAPIRRLALTLARMTAPENETRVQFEKRMHALSGTITSMMPLVAAITSVIAGIHKLLD
;
A
#
# COMPACT_ATOMS: atom_id res chain seq x y z
N MET A 1 -38.24 33.12 -42.43
CA MET A 1 -37.04 33.58 -41.69
C MET A 1 -36.92 35.09 -41.76
N ILE A 2 -36.19 35.70 -40.83
CA ILE A 2 -35.94 37.15 -40.83
C ILE A 2 -34.67 37.44 -41.65
N CYS A 3 -34.73 38.42 -42.55
CA CYS A 3 -33.57 38.86 -43.32
C CYS A 3 -32.52 39.49 -42.39
N PRO A 4 -31.27 39.01 -42.35
CA PRO A 4 -30.24 39.51 -41.43
C PRO A 4 -29.79 40.95 -41.74
N PHE A 5 -30.19 41.50 -42.89
CA PHE A 5 -29.76 42.81 -43.35
C PHE A 5 -30.81 43.92 -43.18
N CYS A 6 -32.09 43.59 -43.30
CA CYS A 6 -33.18 44.58 -43.21
C CYS A 6 -34.29 44.18 -42.22
N ALA A 7 -34.11 43.07 -41.48
CA ALA A 7 -35.05 42.57 -40.47
C ALA A 7 -36.47 42.25 -40.95
N GLU A 8 -36.73 42.28 -42.26
CA GLU A 8 -38.03 41.92 -42.84
C GLU A 8 -38.22 40.40 -42.92
N GLU A 9 -39.48 39.97 -42.82
CA GLU A 9 -39.84 38.56 -42.92
C GLU A 9 -39.82 38.08 -44.40
N ILE A 10 -39.07 37.02 -44.65
CA ILE A 10 -38.84 36.43 -45.97
C ILE A 10 -39.05 34.92 -45.94
N LYS A 11 -39.26 34.33 -47.12
CA LYS A 11 -39.34 32.88 -47.29
C LYS A 11 -37.99 32.24 -46.94
N ASP A 12 -38.03 31.08 -46.28
CA ASP A 12 -36.83 30.36 -45.84
C ASP A 12 -35.93 29.90 -47.00
N GLU A 13 -36.51 29.74 -48.19
CA GLU A 13 -35.81 29.30 -49.38
C GLU A 13 -35.24 30.46 -50.23
N ALA A 14 -35.53 31.71 -49.87
CA ALA A 14 -35.13 32.88 -50.64
C ALA A 14 -33.60 33.02 -50.73
N LEU A 15 -33.08 33.09 -51.96
CA LEU A 15 -31.66 33.37 -52.21
C LEU A 15 -31.37 34.87 -52.22
N VAL A 16 -32.37 35.71 -52.50
CA VAL A 16 -32.26 37.17 -52.49
C VAL A 16 -33.45 37.75 -51.74
N CYS A 17 -33.19 38.75 -50.89
CA CYS A 17 -34.27 39.42 -50.16
C CYS A 17 -35.10 40.31 -51.10
N LYS A 18 -36.44 40.16 -51.08
CA LYS A 18 -37.36 41.00 -51.88
C LYS A 18 -37.41 42.47 -51.45
N HIS A 19 -36.95 42.80 -50.24
CA HIS A 19 -37.03 44.14 -49.67
C HIS A 19 -35.73 44.93 -49.85
N CYS A 20 -34.58 44.33 -49.52
CA CYS A 20 -33.28 45.01 -49.60
C CYS A 20 -32.40 44.52 -50.77
N HIS A 21 -32.89 43.58 -51.58
CA HIS A 21 -32.21 43.02 -52.76
C HIS A 21 -30.83 42.41 -52.48
N ARG A 22 -30.49 42.14 -51.22
CA ARG A 22 -29.21 41.56 -50.85
C ARG A 22 -29.23 40.05 -51.04
N ASP A 23 -28.11 39.53 -51.55
CA ASP A 23 -27.87 38.11 -51.72
C ASP A 23 -27.66 37.43 -50.36
N LEU A 24 -28.51 36.45 -50.09
CA LEU A 24 -28.51 35.66 -48.86
C LEU A 24 -27.73 34.36 -49.02
N ALA A 25 -27.41 33.93 -50.25
CA ALA A 25 -26.73 32.67 -50.53
C ALA A 25 -25.37 32.56 -49.81
N ILE A 26 -24.67 33.69 -49.65
CA ILE A 26 -23.37 33.77 -48.97
C ILE A 26 -23.50 33.53 -47.46
N VAL A 27 -24.54 34.10 -46.82
CA VAL A 27 -24.71 34.05 -45.36
C VAL A 27 -25.53 32.85 -44.89
N ARG A 28 -26.32 32.24 -45.77
CA ARG A 28 -27.16 31.07 -45.49
C ARG A 28 -26.43 29.89 -44.84
N PRO A 29 -25.27 29.41 -45.33
CA PRO A 29 -24.60 28.28 -44.69
C PRO A 29 -24.14 28.58 -43.26
N VAL A 30 -23.87 29.83 -42.92
CA VAL A 30 -23.53 30.25 -41.55
C VAL A 30 -24.77 30.28 -40.67
N LEU A 31 -25.89 30.82 -41.18
CA LEU A 31 -27.17 30.84 -40.47
C LEU A 31 -27.69 29.42 -40.18
N ASP A 32 -27.53 28.50 -41.14
CA ASP A 32 -27.93 27.10 -40.95
C ASP A 32 -27.04 26.41 -39.90
N ARG A 33 -25.74 26.70 -39.88
CA ARG A 33 -24.84 26.22 -38.80
C ARG A 33 -25.20 26.79 -37.43
N LEU A 34 -25.60 28.06 -37.36
CA LEU A 34 -26.04 28.67 -36.10
C LEU A 34 -27.29 27.97 -35.57
N LYS A 35 -28.29 27.70 -36.41
CA LYS A 35 -29.48 26.92 -36.02
C LYS A 35 -29.12 25.51 -35.52
N VAL A 36 -28.16 24.85 -36.17
CA VAL A 36 -27.67 23.53 -35.74
C VAL A 36 -26.92 23.62 -34.41
N LEU A 37 -26.19 24.70 -34.15
CA LEU A 37 -25.51 24.91 -32.87
C LEU A 37 -26.49 25.24 -31.75
N GLU A 38 -27.49 26.07 -32.01
CA GLU A 38 -28.58 26.39 -31.07
C GLU A 38 -29.32 25.12 -30.64
N THR A 39 -29.73 24.29 -31.61
CA THR A 39 -30.39 23.00 -31.31
C THR A 39 -29.50 22.05 -30.50
N ARG A 40 -28.19 21.99 -30.76
CA ARG A 40 -27.25 21.19 -29.96
C ARG A 40 -27.07 21.75 -28.55
N LEU A 41 -27.04 23.07 -28.41
CA LEU A 41 -26.94 23.73 -27.12
C LEU A 41 -28.18 23.45 -26.25
N ASP A 42 -29.36 23.51 -26.85
CA ASP A 42 -30.62 23.22 -26.15
C ASP A 42 -30.70 21.74 -25.74
N ALA A 43 -30.26 20.82 -26.61
CA ALA A 43 -30.15 19.41 -26.26
C ALA A 43 -29.16 19.17 -25.10
N ALA A 44 -27.98 19.79 -25.14
CA ALA A 44 -26.98 19.66 -24.08
C ALA A 44 -27.45 20.27 -22.75
N LYS A 45 -28.18 21.39 -22.79
CA LYS A 45 -28.81 21.98 -21.58
C LYS A 45 -29.85 21.04 -20.98
N ALA A 46 -30.70 20.43 -21.80
CA ALA A 46 -31.68 19.45 -21.33
C ALA A 46 -31.00 18.23 -20.68
N GLU A 47 -29.93 17.72 -21.26
CA GLU A 47 -29.13 16.64 -20.65
C GLU A 47 -28.50 17.06 -19.32
N ALA A 48 -27.98 18.28 -19.24
CA ALA A 48 -27.40 18.84 -18.02
C ALA A 48 -28.44 19.01 -16.91
N GLU A 49 -29.66 19.45 -17.23
CA GLU A 49 -30.76 19.55 -16.27
C GLU A 49 -31.18 18.17 -15.74
N VAL A 50 -31.25 17.16 -16.61
CA VAL A 50 -31.52 15.77 -16.20
C VAL A 50 -30.42 15.26 -15.28
N LEU A 51 -29.15 15.54 -15.58
CA LEU A 51 -28.04 15.13 -14.74
C LEU A 51 -28.05 15.87 -13.39
N ALA A 52 -28.31 17.18 -13.39
CA ALA A 52 -28.44 17.98 -12.18
C ALA A 52 -29.59 17.49 -11.29
N ALA A 53 -30.74 17.11 -11.88
CA ALA A 53 -31.85 16.51 -11.14
C ALA A 53 -31.47 15.15 -10.53
N ARG A 54 -30.71 14.31 -11.25
CA ARG A 54 -30.20 13.04 -10.71
C ARG A 54 -29.20 13.24 -9.58
N VAL A 55 -28.30 14.22 -9.70
CA VAL A 55 -27.34 14.58 -8.65
C VAL A 55 -28.09 15.10 -7.42
N GLY A 56 -29.04 16.03 -7.60
CA GLY A 56 -29.85 16.54 -6.49
C GLY A 56 -30.69 15.44 -5.81
N ALA A 57 -31.19 14.45 -6.57
CA ALA A 57 -31.87 13.29 -5.99
C ALA A 57 -30.91 12.42 -5.16
N LEU A 58 -29.65 12.26 -5.59
CA LEU A 58 -28.62 11.53 -4.83
C LEU A 58 -28.13 12.29 -3.59
N GLU A 59 -28.04 13.62 -3.68
CA GLU A 59 -27.65 14.49 -2.56
C GLU A 59 -28.73 14.56 -1.47
N ASN A 60 -30.01 14.49 -1.88
CA ASN A 60 -31.15 14.50 -0.96
C ASN A 60 -31.55 13.11 -0.44
N LEU A 61 -30.84 12.05 -0.85
CA LEU A 61 -30.97 10.76 -0.15
C LEU A 61 -30.54 11.00 1.29
N PRO A 62 -31.45 10.82 2.28
CA PRO A 62 -31.04 10.84 3.67
C PRO A 62 -29.90 9.85 3.81
N LEU A 63 -28.79 10.28 4.41
CA LEU A 63 -27.77 9.37 4.91
C LEU A 63 -28.36 8.55 6.06
N GLU A 64 -29.40 7.74 5.79
CA GLU A 64 -29.61 6.51 6.53
C GLU A 64 -28.43 5.62 6.19
N ARG A 65 -27.32 5.92 6.87
CA ARG A 65 -26.27 4.97 7.18
C ARG A 65 -26.93 3.86 7.97
N LYS A 66 -27.58 2.93 7.27
CA LYS A 66 -27.69 1.56 7.75
C LYS A 66 -26.23 1.10 7.90
N PRO A 67 -25.76 0.81 9.12
CA PRO A 67 -24.35 0.54 9.35
C PRO A 67 -24.05 -0.90 8.90
N ASP A 68 -24.30 -1.25 7.65
CA ASP A 68 -23.93 -2.55 7.07
C ASP A 68 -23.67 -2.39 5.57
N ALA A 69 -22.42 -2.63 5.18
CA ALA A 69 -21.89 -2.83 3.82
C ALA A 69 -21.39 -1.60 3.01
N ALA A 70 -20.06 -1.43 3.06
CA ALA A 70 -19.17 -1.15 1.92
C ALA A 70 -18.96 0.31 1.42
N ALA A 71 -18.31 1.11 2.27
CA ALA A 71 -17.15 1.89 1.82
C ALA A 71 -15.89 1.16 2.30
N THR A 72 -15.16 0.54 1.36
CA THR A 72 -13.82 0.00 1.61
C THR A 72 -12.82 1.15 1.56
N GLU A 73 -12.82 2.00 2.60
CA GLU A 73 -11.54 2.37 3.19
C GLU A 73 -10.88 1.05 3.65
N PRO A 74 -9.55 0.88 3.59
CA PRO A 74 -8.91 -0.17 4.35
C PRO A 74 -9.13 0.16 5.82
N ALA A 75 -10.24 -0.34 6.34
CA ALA A 75 -10.62 -0.25 7.73
C ALA A 75 -9.38 -0.57 8.57
N PRO A 76 -9.13 0.14 9.68
CA PRO A 76 -8.20 -0.38 10.68
C PRO A 76 -8.62 -1.83 10.91
N SER A 77 -7.71 -2.75 10.53
CA SER A 77 -7.90 -4.20 10.56
C SER A 77 -8.77 -4.53 11.75
N PRO A 78 -9.86 -5.30 11.57
CA PRO A 78 -10.83 -5.45 12.63
C PRO A 78 -10.03 -5.73 13.88
N ALA A 79 -10.35 -5.03 14.96
CA ALA A 79 -10.41 -5.69 16.24
C ALA A 79 -11.39 -6.86 16.05
N ARG A 80 -10.96 -7.85 15.26
CA ARG A 80 -11.51 -9.17 15.15
C ARG A 80 -11.54 -9.53 16.59
N ASN A 81 -12.72 -9.93 17.03
CA ASN A 81 -12.98 -10.54 18.31
C ASN A 81 -12.04 -11.75 18.38
N ARG A 82 -10.75 -11.50 18.56
CA ARG A 82 -9.71 -12.47 18.73
C ARG A 82 -10.05 -12.94 20.10
N THR A 83 -10.59 -14.15 20.15
CA THR A 83 -10.77 -14.87 21.39
C THR A 83 -9.52 -14.64 22.24
N PRO A 84 -9.65 -14.46 23.56
CA PRO A 84 -8.50 -14.24 24.44
C PRO A 84 -7.36 -15.23 24.17
N THR A 85 -7.72 -16.47 23.78
CA THR A 85 -6.82 -17.53 23.33
C THR A 85 -5.98 -17.19 22.10
N ALA A 86 -6.57 -16.58 21.05
CA ALA A 86 -5.85 -16.18 19.84
C ALA A 86 -4.94 -14.98 20.07
N GLN A 87 -5.30 -14.07 21.00
CA GLN A 87 -4.43 -12.97 21.39
C GLN A 87 -3.23 -13.47 22.20
N LEU A 88 -3.48 -14.33 23.18
CA LEU A 88 -2.43 -14.97 23.99
C LEU A 88 -1.48 -15.76 23.10
N GLY A 89 -1.99 -16.56 22.17
CA GLY A 89 -1.17 -17.30 21.21
C GLY A 89 -0.27 -16.40 20.36
N GLN A 90 -0.73 -15.22 19.93
CA GLN A 90 0.11 -14.29 19.19
C GLN A 90 1.18 -13.62 20.06
N TRP A 91 0.87 -13.28 21.32
CA TRP A 91 1.88 -12.78 22.26
C TRP A 91 2.93 -13.83 22.59
N LEU A 92 2.48 -15.07 22.82
CA LEU A 92 3.34 -16.21 23.09
C LEU A 92 4.24 -16.50 21.90
N LEU A 93 3.71 -16.54 20.67
CA LEU A 93 4.51 -16.75 19.46
C LEU A 93 5.50 -15.59 19.24
N ALA A 94 5.06 -14.35 19.47
CA ALA A 94 5.92 -13.17 19.38
C ALA A 94 7.07 -13.16 20.40
N LEU A 95 6.91 -13.86 21.53
CA LEU A 95 7.91 -13.99 22.58
C LEU A 95 8.80 -15.23 22.36
N LEU A 96 8.20 -16.40 22.19
CA LEU A 96 8.91 -17.68 22.11
C LEU A 96 9.71 -17.81 20.83
N LEU A 97 9.18 -17.36 19.69
CA LEU A 97 9.87 -17.52 18.41
C LEU A 97 11.27 -16.86 18.38
N PRO A 98 11.44 -15.57 18.76
CA PRO A 98 12.77 -14.97 18.79
C PRO A 98 13.69 -15.58 19.86
N VAL A 99 13.15 -15.93 21.03
CA VAL A 99 13.94 -16.55 22.12
C VAL A 99 14.48 -17.91 21.68
N LEU A 100 13.62 -18.77 21.14
CA LEU A 100 14.01 -20.09 20.64
C LEU A 100 15.02 -19.98 19.50
N LEU A 101 14.83 -19.03 18.58
CA LEU A 101 15.77 -18.84 17.47
C LEU A 101 17.15 -18.36 17.96
N LEU A 102 17.19 -17.46 18.95
CA LEU A 102 18.45 -17.01 19.55
C LEU A 102 19.17 -18.15 20.27
N ILE A 103 18.46 -18.96 21.06
CA ILE A 103 19.03 -20.13 21.74
C ILE A 103 19.54 -21.15 20.71
N ALA A 104 18.75 -21.44 19.67
CA ALA A 104 19.14 -22.36 18.61
C ALA A 104 20.37 -21.85 17.84
N ALA A 105 20.42 -20.56 17.51
CA ALA A 105 21.58 -19.95 16.87
C ALA A 105 22.82 -20.03 17.76
N HIS A 106 22.68 -19.78 19.06
CA HIS A 106 23.78 -19.93 20.03
C HIS A 106 24.28 -21.37 20.10
N TRP A 107 23.37 -22.33 20.25
CA TRP A 107 23.70 -23.76 20.27
C TRP A 107 24.42 -24.21 19.00
N LEU A 108 23.90 -23.83 17.83
CA LEU A 108 24.50 -24.18 16.54
C LEU A 108 25.90 -23.57 16.37
N THR A 109 26.07 -22.31 16.78
CA THR A 109 27.34 -21.60 16.57
C THR A 109 28.44 -22.01 17.54
N VAL A 110 28.11 -22.28 18.79
CA VAL A 110 29.08 -22.64 19.83
C VAL A 110 29.37 -24.14 19.81
N ILE A 111 28.35 -24.98 19.70
CA ILE A 111 28.51 -26.43 19.93
C ILE A 111 28.78 -27.18 18.64
N VAL A 112 28.09 -26.84 17.56
CA VAL A 112 28.19 -27.57 16.28
C VAL A 112 29.32 -27.01 15.41
N LEU A 113 29.46 -25.69 15.36
CA LEU A 113 30.33 -25.01 14.40
C LEU A 113 31.62 -24.42 15.00
N ASP A 114 31.74 -24.35 16.32
CA ASP A 114 32.88 -23.77 17.06
C ASP A 114 33.40 -22.45 16.45
N LEU A 115 32.48 -21.52 16.16
CA LEU A 115 32.84 -20.26 15.51
C LEU A 115 33.55 -19.30 16.46
N LYS A 116 34.39 -18.43 15.88
CA LYS A 116 35.03 -17.31 16.59
C LYS A 116 33.97 -16.42 17.26
N THR A 117 34.26 -15.99 18.49
CA THR A 117 33.38 -15.19 19.37
C THR A 117 32.81 -13.91 18.75
N TRP A 118 33.53 -13.27 17.81
CA TRP A 118 33.02 -12.08 17.12
C TRP A 118 31.84 -12.38 16.18
N VAL A 119 31.81 -13.56 15.55
CA VAL A 119 30.73 -13.97 14.64
C VAL A 119 29.44 -14.16 15.42
N ILE A 120 29.54 -14.74 16.62
CA ILE A 120 28.41 -14.95 17.53
C ILE A 120 27.79 -13.60 17.90
N ARG A 121 28.60 -12.60 18.26
CA ARG A 121 28.09 -11.27 18.61
C ARG A 121 27.36 -10.59 17.46
N VAL A 122 27.89 -10.67 16.24
CA VAL A 122 27.25 -10.08 15.05
C VAL A 122 25.93 -10.78 14.74
N LEU A 123 25.89 -12.11 14.84
CA LEU A 123 24.70 -12.91 14.59
C LEU A 123 23.60 -12.59 15.61
N SER A 124 23.95 -12.50 16.90
CA SER A 124 23.05 -12.11 17.99
C SER A 124 22.56 -10.67 17.89
N LEU A 125 23.28 -9.80 17.17
CA LEU A 125 22.83 -8.44 16.87
C LEU A 125 21.89 -8.41 15.66
N LEU A 126 22.11 -9.24 14.65
CA LEU A 126 21.31 -9.25 13.42
C LEU A 126 19.98 -9.98 13.58
N LEU A 127 19.92 -11.05 14.37
CA LEU A 127 18.70 -11.86 14.55
C LEU A 127 17.53 -11.12 15.20
N PRO A 128 17.70 -10.31 16.27
CA PRO A 128 16.58 -9.65 16.95
C PRO A 128 15.92 -8.52 16.12
N LEU A 129 16.69 -7.90 15.23
CA LEU A 129 16.27 -6.75 14.40
C LEU A 129 15.04 -7.07 13.52
N PRO A 130 15.00 -8.13 12.70
CA PRO A 130 13.85 -8.46 11.88
C PRO A 130 12.60 -8.77 12.71
N PHE A 131 12.73 -9.34 13.92
CA PHE A 131 11.58 -9.56 14.80
C PHE A 131 10.99 -8.24 15.29
N GLY A 132 11.83 -7.29 15.72
CA GLY A 132 11.39 -5.93 16.07
C GLY A 132 10.72 -5.22 14.92
N LEU A 133 11.21 -5.42 13.69
CA LEU A 133 10.65 -4.88 12.47
C LEU A 133 9.24 -5.49 12.19
N VAL A 134 9.17 -6.81 12.01
CA VAL A 134 7.96 -7.52 11.57
C VAL A 134 6.82 -7.44 12.59
N LEU A 135 7.11 -7.54 13.90
CA LEU A 135 6.08 -7.46 14.94
C LEU A 135 5.36 -6.12 14.95
N LEU A 136 6.09 -5.02 14.72
CA LEU A 136 5.44 -3.72 14.59
C LEU A 136 4.60 -3.69 13.32
N PHE A 137 5.13 -4.11 12.16
CA PHE A 137 4.37 -4.07 10.90
C PHE A 137 3.04 -4.81 10.99
N LYS A 138 3.01 -5.97 11.66
CA LYS A 138 1.81 -6.81 11.81
C LYS A 138 0.90 -6.41 12.99
N SER A 139 1.40 -5.63 13.97
CA SER A 139 0.64 -5.29 15.17
C SER A 139 0.85 -3.82 15.59
N ARG A 140 -0.25 -3.08 15.81
CA ARG A 140 -0.22 -1.69 16.33
C ARG A 140 0.03 -1.63 17.84
N ARG A 141 1.04 -2.35 18.33
CA ARG A 141 1.45 -2.28 19.74
C ARG A 141 2.11 -0.92 20.03
N PRO A 142 1.81 -0.28 21.18
CA PRO A 142 2.49 0.96 21.57
C PRO A 142 3.99 0.69 21.75
N LEU A 143 4.81 1.73 21.56
CA LEU A 143 6.27 1.61 21.70
C LEU A 143 6.68 1.08 23.09
N LEU A 144 5.96 1.48 24.15
CA LEU A 144 6.22 0.98 25.50
C LEU A 144 6.05 -0.55 25.61
N ALA A 145 5.03 -1.11 24.98
CA ALA A 145 4.82 -2.55 24.98
C ALA A 145 5.93 -3.28 24.19
N GLN A 146 6.48 -2.64 23.15
CA GLN A 146 7.60 -3.16 22.37
C GLN A 146 8.90 -3.14 23.18
N THR A 147 9.19 -2.04 23.89
CA THR A 147 10.39 -1.94 24.72
C THR A 147 10.38 -2.96 25.84
N ILE A 148 9.22 -3.17 26.49
CA ILE A 148 9.05 -4.20 27.53
C ILE A 148 9.21 -5.59 26.93
N LEU A 149 8.56 -5.86 25.80
CA LEU A 149 8.66 -7.17 25.13
C LEU A 149 10.10 -7.49 24.74
N GLY A 150 10.83 -6.54 24.16
CA GLY A 150 12.24 -6.71 23.83
C GLY A 150 13.11 -7.00 25.05
N LEU A 151 12.81 -6.38 26.20
CA LEU A 151 13.55 -6.61 27.44
C LEU A 151 13.31 -8.02 27.98
N VAL A 152 12.06 -8.50 27.91
CA VAL A 152 11.70 -9.88 28.28
C VAL A 152 12.37 -10.87 27.33
N ILE A 153 12.38 -10.61 26.02
CA ILE A 153 13.08 -11.46 25.03
C ILE A 153 14.57 -11.54 25.36
N ALA A 154 15.22 -10.40 25.63
CA ALA A 154 16.64 -10.35 25.97
C ALA A 154 16.93 -11.15 27.25
N ALA A 155 16.18 -10.90 28.32
CA ALA A 155 16.36 -11.62 29.59
C ALA A 155 16.18 -13.14 29.42
N LEU A 156 15.07 -13.57 28.80
CA LEU A 156 14.80 -14.99 28.58
C LEU A 156 15.85 -15.66 27.68
N SER A 157 16.33 -14.96 26.65
CA SER A 157 17.34 -15.51 25.75
C SER A 157 18.69 -15.67 26.45
N VAL A 158 19.12 -14.67 27.21
CA VAL A 158 20.40 -14.72 27.93
C VAL A 158 20.37 -15.77 29.05
N SER A 159 19.28 -15.84 29.81
CA SER A 159 19.09 -16.91 30.79
C SER A 159 19.07 -18.29 30.14
N GLY A 160 18.45 -18.42 28.96
CA GLY A 160 18.44 -19.66 28.19
C GLY A 160 19.83 -20.07 27.71
N MET A 161 20.63 -19.14 27.20
CA MET A 161 22.01 -19.41 26.78
C MET A 161 22.88 -19.85 27.97
N LEU A 162 22.81 -19.13 29.09
CA LEU A 162 23.54 -19.49 30.33
C LEU A 162 23.14 -20.88 30.85
N ALA A 163 21.85 -21.21 30.79
CA ALA A 163 21.38 -22.54 31.20
C ALA A 163 21.90 -23.63 30.26
N VAL A 164 21.87 -23.42 28.94
CA VAL A 164 22.39 -24.39 27.97
C VAL A 164 23.88 -24.62 28.15
N THR A 165 24.69 -23.57 28.31
CA THR A 165 26.13 -23.70 28.51
C THR A 165 26.45 -24.34 29.87
N GLY A 166 25.78 -23.93 30.95
CA GLY A 166 26.01 -24.50 32.28
C GLY A 166 25.63 -25.99 32.37
N LEU A 167 24.57 -26.41 31.67
CA LEU A 167 24.16 -27.82 31.62
C LEU A 167 25.11 -28.69 30.81
N ILE A 168 25.75 -28.15 29.77
CA ILE A 168 26.61 -28.91 28.86
C ILE A 168 28.06 -28.93 29.35
N ASP A 169 28.58 -27.77 29.75
CA ASP A 169 29.99 -27.62 30.15
C ASP A 169 30.20 -27.91 31.65
N GLY A 170 29.12 -28.15 32.40
CA GLY A 170 29.18 -28.45 33.84
C GLY A 170 29.64 -27.27 34.70
N VAL A 171 29.62 -26.06 34.15
CA VAL A 171 29.97 -24.81 34.82
C VAL A 171 28.75 -24.21 35.55
N PRO A 172 28.97 -23.38 36.59
CA PRO A 172 27.88 -22.67 37.26
C PRO A 172 27.03 -21.88 36.26
N ILE A 173 25.70 -22.08 36.31
CA ILE A 173 24.73 -21.44 35.41
C ILE A 173 24.65 -19.93 35.65
N LEU A 174 24.89 -19.49 36.89
CA LEU A 174 24.84 -18.09 37.28
C LEU A 174 26.26 -17.48 37.28
N PRO A 175 26.39 -16.20 36.88
CA PRO A 175 27.68 -15.52 36.88
C PRO A 175 28.18 -15.32 38.30
N GLU A 176 29.42 -15.70 38.57
CA GLU A 176 30.02 -15.62 39.91
C GLU A 176 30.68 -14.26 40.14
N ASN A 177 31.27 -13.67 39.09
CA ASN A 177 32.06 -12.44 39.21
C ASN A 177 31.34 -11.21 38.68
N ALA A 178 31.71 -10.03 39.20
CA ALA A 178 31.24 -8.75 38.68
C ALA A 178 31.65 -8.51 37.21
N HIS A 179 32.70 -9.17 36.73
CA HIS A 179 33.08 -9.15 35.34
C HIS A 179 32.06 -9.88 34.47
N ASP A 180 31.74 -11.12 34.81
CA ASP A 180 30.80 -11.98 34.10
C ASP A 180 29.40 -11.33 34.05
N TRP A 181 28.98 -10.70 35.16
CA TRP A 181 27.73 -9.92 35.19
C TRP A 181 27.74 -8.74 34.22
N ARG A 182 28.87 -8.05 34.04
CA ARG A 182 28.98 -6.97 33.03
C ARG A 182 28.84 -7.54 31.62
N GLU A 183 29.46 -8.67 31.32
CA GLU A 183 29.34 -9.29 30.00
C GLU A 183 27.88 -9.72 29.70
N VAL A 184 27.21 -10.33 30.67
CA VAL A 184 25.80 -10.72 30.58
C VAL A 184 24.89 -9.51 30.34
N VAL A 185 25.13 -8.41 31.08
CA VAL A 185 24.36 -7.18 30.92
C VAL A 185 24.62 -6.50 29.58
N GLU A 186 25.89 -6.37 29.17
CA GLU A 186 26.26 -5.80 27.87
C GLU A 186 25.63 -6.60 26.73
N TYR A 187 25.67 -7.93 26.83
CA TYR A 187 25.09 -8.81 25.83
C TYR A 187 23.56 -8.70 25.79
N GLY A 188 22.89 -8.73 26.95
CA GLY A 188 21.44 -8.52 27.03
C GLY A 188 21.00 -7.14 26.49
N LEU A 189 21.77 -6.09 26.78
CA LEU A 189 21.53 -4.74 26.30
C LEU A 189 21.66 -4.66 24.76
N SER A 190 22.63 -5.37 24.18
CA SER A 190 22.82 -5.42 22.73
C SER A 190 21.62 -6.05 22.00
N ILE A 191 21.07 -7.15 22.53
CA ILE A 191 19.87 -7.82 22.00
C ILE A 191 18.67 -6.89 22.10
N TRP A 192 18.48 -6.25 23.25
CA TRP A 192 17.39 -5.31 23.49
C TRP A 192 17.44 -4.09 22.56
N LEU A 193 18.62 -3.46 22.42
CA LEU A 193 18.82 -2.30 21.55
C LEU A 193 18.65 -2.66 20.07
N SER A 194 19.09 -3.83 19.63
CA SER A 194 18.88 -4.30 18.26
C SER A 194 17.40 -4.49 17.94
N TYR A 195 16.67 -5.18 18.84
CA TYR A 195 15.22 -5.33 18.73
C TYR A 195 14.51 -3.97 18.69
N LEU A 196 14.89 -3.06 19.60
CA LEU A 196 14.30 -1.72 19.69
C LEU A 196 14.59 -0.89 18.43
N THR A 197 15.79 -1.00 17.88
CA THR A 197 16.17 -0.41 16.59
C THR A 197 15.25 -0.90 15.48
N GLY A 198 15.05 -2.22 15.35
CA GLY A 198 14.10 -2.80 14.39
C GLY A 198 12.68 -2.25 14.55
N ALA A 199 12.22 -2.12 15.80
CA ALA A 199 10.93 -1.53 16.13
C ALA A 199 10.83 -0.03 15.72
N LEU A 200 11.84 0.78 16.03
CA LEU A 200 11.88 2.19 15.65
C LEU A 200 11.88 2.38 14.13
N ILE A 201 12.65 1.56 13.41
CA ILE A 201 12.66 1.54 11.93
C ILE A 201 11.25 1.24 11.41
N ALA A 202 10.57 0.21 11.94
CA ALA A 202 9.21 -0.12 11.53
C ALA A 202 8.21 1.01 11.80
N LYS A 203 8.35 1.72 12.93
CA LYS A 203 7.50 2.88 13.24
C LYS A 203 7.74 4.03 12.25
N ARG A 204 9.00 4.33 11.95
CA ARG A 204 9.37 5.41 11.02
C ARG A 204 8.98 5.10 9.59
N PHE A 205 9.14 3.85 9.17
CA PHE A 205 8.76 3.40 7.83
C PHE A 205 7.23 3.34 7.69
N ARG A 206 6.51 2.87 8.72
CA ARG A 206 5.05 2.98 8.75
C ARG A 206 4.57 4.42 8.72
N SER A 207 5.20 5.35 9.44
CA SER A 207 4.75 6.75 9.35
C SER A 207 5.00 7.37 7.97
N ARG A 208 5.99 6.88 7.21
CA ARG A 208 6.15 7.25 5.79
C ARG A 208 5.10 6.61 4.90
N VAL A 209 4.81 5.33 5.10
CA VAL A 209 3.85 4.55 4.28
C VAL A 209 2.38 4.84 4.64
N SER A 210 2.10 5.21 5.89
CA SER A 210 0.75 5.58 6.38
C SER A 210 0.51 7.09 6.37
N GLY A 211 1.54 7.91 6.19
CA GLY A 211 1.39 9.36 5.98
C GLY A 211 0.96 9.71 4.55
N ALA A 212 1.20 8.83 3.59
CA ALA A 212 0.81 8.96 2.19
C ALA A 212 1.11 7.62 1.49
N ASP A 213 0.25 7.18 0.58
CA ASP A 213 0.74 6.57 -0.66
C ASP A 213 1.31 5.13 -0.60
N ALA A 214 0.52 4.14 -0.17
CA ALA A 214 0.65 2.77 -0.73
C ALA A 214 -0.18 2.62 -2.02
N GLU A 215 -1.36 3.24 -2.07
CA GLU A 215 -2.19 3.30 -3.28
C GLU A 215 -1.99 4.58 -4.09
N ALA A 216 -1.51 5.65 -3.47
CA ALA A 216 -1.40 6.93 -4.15
C ALA A 216 -0.19 7.16 -5.07
N PRO A 217 0.93 6.39 -5.08
CA PRO A 217 1.87 6.50 -6.19
C PRO A 217 1.27 5.84 -7.44
N ILE A 218 0.55 4.72 -7.30
CA ILE A 218 -0.17 4.06 -8.41
C ILE A 218 -1.37 4.88 -8.84
N ARG A 219 -2.14 5.47 -7.91
CA ARG A 219 -3.27 6.36 -8.22
C ARG A 219 -2.82 7.69 -8.80
N ARG A 220 -1.72 8.29 -8.31
CA ARG A 220 -1.12 9.48 -8.93
C ARG A 220 -0.54 9.14 -10.28
N LEU A 221 0.18 8.04 -10.43
CA LEU A 221 0.70 7.60 -11.72
C LEU A 221 -0.45 7.29 -12.68
N ALA A 222 -1.52 6.63 -12.22
CA ALA A 222 -2.73 6.35 -13.00
C ALA A 222 -3.52 7.61 -13.35
N LEU A 223 -3.61 8.60 -12.45
CA LEU A 223 -4.27 9.89 -12.72
C LEU A 223 -3.41 10.79 -13.62
N THR A 224 -2.09 10.74 -13.49
CA THR A 224 -1.17 11.52 -14.33
C THR A 224 -1.02 10.86 -15.70
N LEU A 225 -0.99 9.53 -15.77
CA LEU A 225 -1.13 8.77 -17.02
C LEU A 225 -2.50 9.03 -17.62
N ALA A 226 -3.61 8.92 -16.89
CA ALA A 226 -4.94 9.22 -17.41
C ALA A 226 -5.06 10.67 -17.91
N ARG A 227 -4.39 11.64 -17.28
CA ARG A 227 -4.32 13.03 -17.79
C ARG A 227 -3.38 13.20 -18.98
N MET A 228 -2.32 12.40 -19.08
CA MET A 228 -1.37 12.43 -20.21
C MET A 228 -1.83 11.58 -21.40
N THR A 229 -2.69 10.58 -21.18
CA THR A 229 -3.18 9.61 -22.16
C THR A 229 -4.68 9.71 -22.38
N ALA A 230 -5.35 10.75 -21.88
CA ALA A 230 -6.70 11.10 -22.32
C ALA A 230 -6.60 12.17 -23.42
N PRO A 231 -6.50 11.77 -24.70
CA PRO A 231 -6.83 12.67 -25.79
C PRO A 231 -8.35 12.74 -25.89
N GLU A 232 -8.85 13.95 -26.09
CA GLU A 232 -10.25 14.36 -26.04
C GLU A 232 -11.16 13.71 -27.11
N ASN A 233 -10.71 12.69 -27.88
CA ASN A 233 -11.51 12.06 -28.94
C ASN A 233 -11.20 10.59 -29.37
N GLU A 234 -10.57 9.74 -28.55
CA GLU A 234 -10.13 8.42 -29.05
C GLU A 234 -11.30 7.42 -29.28
N THR A 235 -11.33 6.79 -30.47
CA THR A 235 -12.39 5.87 -30.90
C THR A 235 -12.19 4.45 -30.35
N ARG A 236 -13.30 3.75 -30.07
CA ARG A 236 -13.38 2.43 -29.41
C ARG A 236 -12.41 1.36 -29.95
N VAL A 237 -12.10 1.41 -31.24
CA VAL A 237 -11.21 0.47 -31.95
C VAL A 237 -9.73 0.63 -31.55
N GLN A 238 -9.29 1.85 -31.22
CA GLN A 238 -7.92 2.11 -30.76
C GLN A 238 -7.71 1.67 -29.29
N PHE A 239 -8.76 1.73 -28.48
CA PHE A 239 -8.76 1.26 -27.10
C PHE A 239 -8.59 -0.26 -27.00
N GLU A 240 -9.28 -1.04 -27.84
CA GLU A 240 -9.14 -2.50 -27.89
C GLU A 240 -7.72 -2.94 -28.31
N LYS A 241 -7.12 -2.27 -29.31
CA LYS A 241 -5.74 -2.56 -29.73
C LYS A 241 -4.70 -2.33 -28.63
N ARG A 242 -4.91 -1.31 -27.77
CA ARG A 242 -4.01 -1.05 -26.62
C ARG A 242 -4.24 -2.02 -25.47
N MET A 243 -5.48 -2.43 -25.20
CA MET A 243 -5.79 -3.47 -24.22
C MET A 243 -5.08 -4.80 -24.57
N HIS A 244 -5.05 -5.18 -25.85
CA HIS A 244 -4.33 -6.35 -26.31
C HIS A 244 -2.79 -6.20 -26.25
N ALA A 245 -2.25 -4.99 -26.39
CA ALA A 245 -0.82 -4.74 -26.19
C ALA A 245 -0.40 -4.79 -24.71
N LEU A 246 -1.28 -4.33 -23.80
CA LEU A 246 -1.06 -4.39 -22.35
C LEU A 246 -1.14 -5.81 -21.77
N SER A 247 -2.00 -6.68 -22.32
CA SER A 247 -2.00 -8.08 -21.90
C SER A 247 -0.71 -8.80 -22.30
N GLY A 248 -0.13 -8.45 -23.45
CA GLY A 248 1.16 -8.99 -23.91
C GLY A 248 2.33 -8.63 -23.00
N THR A 249 2.39 -7.39 -22.49
CA THR A 249 3.48 -6.95 -21.59
C THR A 249 3.34 -7.55 -20.20
N ILE A 250 2.12 -7.73 -19.68
CA ILE A 250 1.89 -8.42 -18.40
C ILE A 250 2.34 -9.88 -18.48
N THR A 251 2.05 -10.56 -19.60
CA THR A 251 2.46 -11.96 -19.82
C THR A 251 3.99 -12.09 -19.93
N SER A 252 4.69 -11.06 -20.43
CA SER A 252 6.16 -11.03 -20.52
C SER A 252 6.88 -10.90 -19.18
N MET A 253 6.19 -10.46 -18.11
CA MET A 253 6.79 -10.30 -16.77
C MET A 253 6.61 -11.52 -15.86
N MET A 254 5.70 -12.45 -16.18
CA MET A 254 5.52 -13.69 -15.42
C MET A 254 6.80 -14.56 -15.32
N PRO A 255 7.61 -14.72 -16.38
CA PRO A 255 8.86 -15.49 -16.31
C PRO A 255 9.88 -14.88 -15.34
N LEU A 256 9.90 -13.54 -15.22
CA LEU A 256 10.80 -12.83 -14.30
C LEU A 256 10.41 -13.08 -12.85
N VAL A 257 9.10 -13.02 -12.57
CA VAL A 257 8.56 -13.33 -11.23
C VAL A 257 8.82 -14.79 -10.88
N ALA A 258 8.61 -15.72 -11.82
CA ALA A 258 8.89 -17.14 -11.66
C ALA A 258 10.38 -17.41 -11.39
N ALA A 259 11.27 -16.74 -12.12
CA ALA A 259 12.72 -16.85 -11.91
C ALA A 259 13.14 -16.35 -10.52
N ILE A 260 12.59 -15.22 -10.05
CA ILE A 260 12.87 -14.70 -8.72
C ILE A 260 12.37 -15.66 -7.64
N THR A 261 11.16 -16.21 -7.78
CA THR A 261 10.65 -17.22 -6.84
C THR A 261 11.47 -18.51 -6.84
N SER A 262 11.99 -18.93 -8.00
CA SER A 262 12.85 -20.12 -8.12
C SER A 262 14.21 -19.91 -7.44
N VAL A 263 14.80 -18.72 -7.54
CA VAL A 263 16.06 -18.39 -6.88
C VAL A 263 15.87 -18.37 -5.36
N ILE A 264 14.78 -17.78 -4.88
CA ILE A 264 14.45 -17.74 -3.45
C ILE A 264 14.22 -19.16 -2.89
N ALA A 265 13.49 -20.01 -3.63
CA ALA A 265 13.28 -21.40 -3.23
C ALA A 265 14.57 -22.24 -3.27
N GLY A 266 15.45 -22.00 -4.25
CA GLY A 266 16.74 -22.67 -4.34
C GLY A 266 17.70 -22.28 -3.21
N ILE A 267 17.71 -21.00 -2.82
CA ILE A 267 18.47 -20.51 -1.67
C ILE A 267 17.97 -21.16 -0.38
N HIS A 268 16.64 -21.23 -0.17
CA HIS A 268 16.07 -21.90 1.00
C HIS A 268 16.52 -23.38 1.11
N LYS A 269 16.58 -24.10 -0.02
CA LYS A 269 16.96 -25.52 -0.05
C LYS A 269 18.47 -25.78 0.10
N LEU A 270 19.31 -24.76 -0.06
CA LEU A 270 20.75 -24.82 0.21
C LEU A 270 21.08 -24.46 1.67
N LEU A 271 20.11 -23.90 2.39
CA LEU A 271 20.19 -23.50 3.79
C LEU A 271 19.53 -24.51 4.74
N ASP A 272 18.88 -25.54 4.21
CA ASP A 272 18.40 -26.75 4.90
C ASP A 272 19.37 -27.93 4.64
#